data_AF-A0A2X2CYV6-F1
#
_entry.id   AF-A0A2X2CYV6-F1
#
_cell.length_a   1.000
_cell.length_b   1.000
_cell.length_c   1.000
_cell.angle_alpha   90.00
_cell.angle_beta   90.00
_cell.angle_gamma   90.00
#
_symmetry.space_group_name_H-M   'P 1'
#
loop_
_entity.id
_entity.type
_entity.pdbx_description
1 polymer ?
#
loop_
_entity_poly.entity_id
_entity_poly.type
_entity_poly.pdbx_seq_one_letter_code
_entity_poly.pdbx_strand_id
1 'polypeptide(L)'
;MSTHQKFKAGETHGTYVIEGPVTEQDILQMARALARRRFCRGLPFTGTREVFPYLQTLLADYEHEVFAVVFLDSRYRSIAYRKLFTGTIDHVAVPPREVVKAALVHNAAAVILVHNHPSGDPEPSERDYDLTDELSRALALVGIRTLDHVVVATEGCVSLAERGYLQPQARAVSTSMAVRLS
;
A
#
# COMPACT_ATOMS: atom_id res chain seq x y z
N MET A 1 -5.50 -9.30 24.98
CA MET A 1 -6.12 -8.06 25.51
C MET A 1 -5.92 -6.96 24.47
N SER A 2 -6.99 -6.25 24.07
CA SER A 2 -6.96 -5.28 22.98
C SER A 2 -6.23 -3.99 23.40
N THR A 3 -5.09 -3.69 22.77
CA THR A 3 -4.14 -2.63 23.15
C THR A 3 -4.63 -1.19 22.94
N HIS A 4 -5.84 -1.00 22.38
CA HIS A 4 -6.41 0.34 22.16
C HIS A 4 -6.92 1.03 23.43
N GLN A 5 -6.81 0.41 24.60
CA GLN A 5 -7.49 0.88 25.81
C GLN A 5 -6.75 2.00 26.56
N LYS A 6 -5.45 2.21 26.32
CA LYS A 6 -4.62 3.18 27.07
C LYS A 6 -4.67 4.63 26.58
N PHE A 7 -5.06 4.82 25.32
CA PHE A 7 -5.18 6.15 24.71
C PHE A 7 -6.65 6.46 24.43
N LYS A 8 -7.19 7.49 25.08
CA LYS A 8 -8.54 8.00 24.82
C LYS A 8 -8.46 9.29 24.03
N ALA A 9 -9.43 9.55 23.16
CA ALA A 9 -9.51 10.85 22.50
C ALA A 9 -9.73 11.94 23.57
N GLY A 10 -8.97 13.03 23.48
CA GLY A 10 -9.13 14.19 24.36
C GLY A 10 -10.32 15.06 23.96
N GLU A 11 -10.62 16.05 24.79
CA GLU A 11 -11.73 17.00 24.56
C GLU A 11 -11.47 17.89 23.34
N THR A 12 -10.19 18.18 23.05
CA THR A 12 -9.78 18.94 21.87
C THR A 12 -9.56 18.02 20.67
N HIS A 13 -10.02 18.44 19.49
CA HIS A 13 -9.80 17.67 18.27
C HIS A 13 -8.31 17.40 18.02
N GLY A 14 -7.96 16.13 17.80
CA GLY A 14 -6.59 15.71 17.52
C GLY A 14 -5.72 15.48 18.76
N THR A 15 -6.25 15.66 19.98
CA THR A 15 -5.53 15.34 21.22
C THR A 15 -5.94 13.96 21.76
N TYR A 16 -5.06 13.36 22.55
CA TYR A 16 -5.28 12.09 23.22
C TYR A 16 -4.87 12.19 24.70
N VAL A 17 -5.64 11.54 25.58
CA VAL A 17 -5.38 11.41 27.01
C VAL A 17 -4.83 10.00 27.27
N ILE A 18 -3.81 9.93 28.13
CA ILE A 18 -3.12 8.69 28.49
C ILE A 18 -3.44 8.37 29.96
N GLU A 19 -4.09 7.23 30.19
CA GLU A 19 -4.48 6.78 31.54
C GLU A 19 -3.48 5.76 32.10
N GLY A 20 -2.25 6.21 32.36
CA GLY A 20 -1.18 5.41 32.96
C GLY A 20 0.12 5.36 32.14
N PRO A 21 1.13 4.58 32.58
CA PRO A 21 2.38 4.46 31.85
C PRO A 21 2.17 3.77 30.49
N VAL A 22 2.77 4.37 29.45
CA VAL A 22 2.83 3.83 28.08
C VAL A 22 4.24 3.38 27.78
N THR A 23 4.35 2.28 27.03
CA THR A 23 5.63 1.80 26.50
C THR A 23 5.89 2.42 25.13
N GLU A 24 7.14 2.31 24.66
CA GLU A 24 7.48 2.65 23.27
C GLU A 24 6.61 1.87 22.26
N GLN A 25 6.37 0.58 22.53
CA GLN A 25 5.50 -0.26 21.71
C GLN A 25 4.06 0.26 21.66
N ASP A 26 3.52 0.75 22.79
CA ASP A 26 2.18 1.36 22.85
C ASP A 26 2.11 2.61 21.94
N ILE A 27 3.15 3.44 21.96
CA ILE A 27 3.25 4.66 21.13
C ILE A 27 3.33 4.29 19.64
N LEU A 28 4.22 3.36 19.26
CA LEU A 28 4.37 2.90 17.88
C LEU A 28 3.08 2.27 17.35
N GLN A 29 2.38 1.50 18.17
CA GLN A 29 1.09 0.91 17.79
C GLN A 29 0.03 2.00 17.56
N MET A 30 -0.03 3.02 18.42
CA MET A 30 -0.94 4.16 18.23
C MET A 30 -0.58 4.96 16.97
N ALA A 31 0.69 5.27 16.75
CA ALA A 31 1.17 5.97 15.56
C ALA A 31 0.75 5.22 14.28
N ARG A 32 0.96 3.90 14.23
CA ARG A 32 0.53 3.04 13.12
C ARG A 32 -1.00 3.05 12.95
N ALA A 33 -1.77 3.03 14.04
CA ALA A 33 -3.24 3.11 13.97
C ALA A 33 -3.73 4.45 13.40
N LEU A 34 -3.13 5.57 13.83
CA LEU A 34 -3.44 6.90 13.32
C LEU A 34 -3.04 7.05 11.85
N ALA A 35 -1.85 6.58 11.48
CA ALA A 35 -1.39 6.56 10.10
C ALA A 35 -2.37 5.79 9.21
N ARG A 36 -2.79 4.57 9.59
CA ARG A 36 -3.80 3.79 8.85
C ARG A 36 -5.12 4.54 8.69
N ARG A 37 -5.62 5.16 9.76
CA ARG A 37 -6.89 5.92 9.71
C ARG A 37 -6.82 7.13 8.80
N ARG A 38 -5.71 7.87 8.84
CA ARG A 38 -5.49 9.01 7.94
C ARG A 38 -5.31 8.55 6.50
N PHE A 39 -4.62 7.44 6.30
CA PHE A 39 -4.39 6.85 4.99
C PHE A 39 -5.67 6.33 4.32
N CYS A 40 -6.62 5.78 5.09
CA CYS A 40 -7.89 5.23 4.57
C CYS A 40 -9.04 6.25 4.57
N ARG A 41 -8.78 7.56 4.75
CA ARG A 41 -9.83 8.59 4.90
C ARG A 41 -10.50 9.01 3.60
N GLY A 42 -10.27 8.28 2.50
CA GLY A 42 -10.91 8.52 1.21
C GLY A 42 -10.49 9.83 0.53
N LEU A 43 -9.36 10.42 0.92
CA LEU A 43 -8.77 11.51 0.14
C LEU A 43 -8.22 10.92 -1.17
N PRO A 44 -8.45 11.56 -2.32
CA PRO A 44 -7.80 11.16 -3.57
C PRO A 44 -6.29 11.29 -3.39
N PHE A 45 -5.53 10.29 -3.81
CA PHE A 45 -4.09 10.45 -3.89
C PHE A 45 -3.76 11.40 -5.05
N THR A 46 -3.26 12.58 -4.73
CA THR A 46 -2.84 13.61 -5.70
C THR A 46 -1.38 13.45 -6.14
N GLY A 47 -0.60 12.62 -5.44
CA GLY A 47 0.74 12.19 -5.84
C GLY A 47 1.32 11.15 -4.86
N THR A 48 2.29 10.35 -5.30
CA THR A 48 2.87 9.28 -4.47
C THR A 48 3.62 9.82 -3.25
N ARG A 49 4.26 11.00 -3.35
CA ARG A 49 4.99 11.58 -2.19
C ARG A 49 4.13 11.85 -0.96
N GLU A 50 2.85 12.14 -1.14
CA GLU A 50 1.94 12.38 -0.02
C GLU A 50 1.70 11.11 0.82
N VAL A 51 1.93 9.92 0.25
CA VAL A 51 1.77 8.64 0.95
C VAL A 51 3.00 8.21 1.71
N PHE A 52 4.18 8.70 1.34
CA PHE A 52 5.45 8.22 1.91
C PHE A 52 5.55 8.32 3.43
N PRO A 53 5.18 9.44 4.09
CA PRO A 53 5.29 9.51 5.55
C PRO A 53 4.40 8.47 6.25
N TYR A 54 3.22 8.19 5.69
CA TYR A 54 2.33 7.15 6.20
C TYR A 54 2.92 5.76 5.99
N LEU A 55 3.45 5.48 4.79
CA LEU A 55 4.04 4.18 4.48
C LEU A 55 5.29 3.90 5.32
N GLN A 56 6.19 4.88 5.50
CA GLN A 56 7.33 4.77 6.42
C GLN A 56 6.89 4.46 7.84
N THR A 57 5.95 5.23 8.40
CA THR A 57 5.40 4.99 9.76
C THR A 57 4.83 3.57 9.90
N LEU A 58 4.30 3.02 8.80
CA LEU A 58 3.66 1.71 8.79
C LEU A 58 4.60 0.53 8.56
N LEU A 59 5.75 0.73 7.94
CA LEU A 59 6.57 -0.37 7.39
C LEU A 59 8.09 -0.25 7.63
N ALA A 60 8.64 0.93 7.91
CA ALA A 60 10.09 1.11 7.98
C ALA A 60 10.76 0.34 9.13
N ASP A 61 10.06 0.11 10.25
CA ASP A 61 10.65 -0.56 11.42
C ASP A 61 10.55 -2.10 11.39
N TYR A 62 10.10 -2.71 10.29
CA TYR A 62 10.07 -4.17 10.22
C TYR A 62 11.46 -4.71 9.93
N GLU A 63 11.95 -5.59 10.80
CA GLU A 63 13.25 -6.30 10.67
C GLU A 63 13.25 -7.38 9.56
N HIS A 64 12.13 -7.54 8.87
CA HIS A 64 11.94 -8.48 7.76
C HIS A 64 11.08 -7.80 6.69
N GLU A 65 11.13 -8.34 5.47
CA GLU A 65 10.30 -7.82 4.40
C GLU A 65 8.82 -8.07 4.65
N VAL A 66 8.02 -7.05 4.40
CA VAL A 66 6.57 -7.09 4.47
C VAL A 66 6.02 -6.54 3.17
N PHE A 67 5.24 -7.35 2.47
CA PHE A 67 4.49 -6.90 1.30
C PHE A 67 3.08 -6.45 1.72
N ALA A 68 2.71 -5.25 1.31
CA ALA A 68 1.43 -4.64 1.55
C ALA A 68 0.83 -4.07 0.27
N VAL A 69 -0.49 -3.88 0.30
CA VAL A 69 -1.24 -3.32 -0.82
C VAL A 69 -2.19 -2.25 -0.31
N VAL A 70 -2.20 -1.13 -1.03
CA VAL A 70 -3.20 -0.08 -0.92
C VAL A 70 -4.24 -0.32 -2.00
N PHE A 71 -5.50 -0.50 -1.60
CA PHE A 71 -6.61 -0.70 -2.52
C PHE A 71 -7.33 0.63 -2.75
N LEU A 72 -7.59 0.96 -4.01
CA LEU A 72 -8.15 2.24 -4.43
C LEU A 72 -9.46 2.06 -5.19
N ASP A 73 -10.37 3.02 -5.03
CA ASP A 73 -11.57 3.10 -5.84
C ASP A 73 -11.30 3.74 -7.22
N SER A 74 -12.34 3.86 -8.05
CA SER A 74 -12.24 4.43 -9.40
C SER A 74 -11.88 5.93 -9.44
N ARG A 75 -11.92 6.62 -8.29
CA ARG A 75 -11.49 8.01 -8.10
C ARG A 75 -10.15 8.10 -7.38
N TYR A 76 -9.41 6.98 -7.29
CA TYR A 76 -8.12 6.86 -6.61
C TYR A 76 -8.13 7.28 -5.14
N ARG A 77 -9.25 7.00 -4.46
CA ARG A 77 -9.38 7.15 -3.01
C ARG A 77 -9.06 5.83 -2.33
N SER A 78 -8.30 5.88 -1.25
CA SER A 78 -7.97 4.70 -0.44
C SER A 78 -9.23 4.03 0.13
N ILE A 79 -9.44 2.77 -0.24
CA ILE A 79 -10.47 1.88 0.32
C ILE A 79 -9.90 1.20 1.58
N ALA A 80 -8.70 0.63 1.44
CA ALA A 80 -8.05 -0.13 2.50
C ALA A 80 -6.54 -0.21 2.28
N TYR A 81 -5.82 -0.40 3.38
CA TYR A 81 -4.42 -0.85 3.40
C TYR A 81 -4.35 -2.22 4.06
N ARG A 82 -3.67 -3.18 3.42
CA ARG A 82 -3.47 -4.53 4.00
C ARG A 82 -2.03 -4.95 3.83
N LYS A 83 -1.43 -5.42 4.92
CA LYS A 83 -0.25 -6.29 4.86
C LYS A 83 -0.74 -7.66 4.40
N LEU A 84 -0.18 -8.18 3.31
CA LEU A 84 -0.58 -9.47 2.75
C LEU A 84 0.43 -10.56 3.07
N PHE A 85 1.72 -10.25 3.01
CA PHE A 85 2.78 -11.24 3.19
C PHE A 85 3.90 -10.70 4.07
N THR A 86 4.57 -11.63 4.73
CA THR A 86 5.73 -11.41 5.57
C THR A 86 6.78 -12.43 5.13
N GLY A 87 7.96 -11.93 4.77
CA GLY A 87 9.06 -12.70 4.23
C GLY A 87 10.21 -12.87 5.22
N THR A 88 11.38 -13.15 4.65
CA THR A 88 12.66 -13.17 5.36
C THR A 88 13.27 -11.77 5.34
N ILE A 89 14.57 -11.67 5.65
CA ILE A 89 15.32 -10.41 5.61
C ILE A 89 15.49 -9.90 4.17
N ASP A 90 15.62 -10.81 3.20
CA ASP A 90 16.02 -10.46 1.82
C ASP A 90 14.95 -10.70 0.76
N HIS A 91 13.85 -11.37 1.13
CA HIS A 91 12.72 -11.52 0.22
C HIS A 91 11.41 -11.96 0.88
N VAL A 92 10.31 -11.60 0.22
CA VAL A 92 8.97 -12.12 0.47
C VAL A 92 8.42 -12.84 -0.77
N ALA A 93 7.83 -14.02 -0.56
CA ALA A 93 7.09 -14.72 -1.61
C ALA A 93 5.69 -14.11 -1.73
N VAL A 94 5.34 -13.61 -2.92
CA VAL A 94 4.08 -12.89 -3.17
C VAL A 94 3.33 -13.57 -4.31
N PRO A 95 2.45 -14.55 -4.02
CA PRO A 95 1.69 -15.24 -5.07
C PRO A 95 0.68 -14.27 -5.73
N PRO A 96 0.74 -14.05 -7.06
CA PRO A 96 -0.14 -13.09 -7.72
C PRO A 96 -1.62 -13.36 -7.49
N ARG A 97 -2.03 -14.63 -7.43
CA ARG A 97 -3.42 -15.04 -7.18
C ARG A 97 -4.00 -14.47 -5.88
N GLU A 98 -3.19 -14.37 -4.83
CA GLU A 98 -3.65 -13.89 -3.52
C GLU A 98 -3.77 -12.36 -3.52
N VAL A 99 -2.89 -11.67 -4.25
CA VAL A 99 -2.97 -10.22 -4.49
C VAL A 99 -4.24 -9.89 -5.29
N VAL A 100 -4.47 -10.61 -6.39
CA VAL A 100 -5.67 -10.46 -7.23
C VAL A 100 -6.95 -10.72 -6.41
N LYS A 101 -6.98 -11.82 -5.65
CA LYS A 101 -8.11 -12.15 -4.76
C LYS A 101 -8.38 -11.04 -3.74
N ALA A 102 -7.34 -10.52 -3.09
CA ALA A 102 -7.49 -9.43 -2.12
C ALA A 102 -8.03 -8.15 -2.79
N ALA A 103 -7.55 -7.82 -3.98
CA ALA A 103 -8.00 -6.66 -4.73
C ALA A 103 -9.49 -6.77 -5.12
N LEU A 104 -9.92 -7.95 -5.56
CA LEU A 104 -11.32 -8.25 -5.87
C LEU A 104 -12.22 -8.19 -4.63
N VAL A 105 -11.79 -8.77 -3.49
CA VAL A 105 -12.52 -8.71 -2.21
C VAL A 105 -12.76 -7.26 -1.77
N HIS A 106 -11.80 -6.38 -2.03
CA HIS A 106 -11.90 -4.95 -1.72
C HIS A 106 -12.61 -4.12 -2.81
N ASN A 107 -13.08 -4.72 -3.90
CA ASN A 107 -13.63 -4.03 -5.07
C ASN A 107 -12.70 -2.91 -5.58
N ALA A 108 -11.39 -3.17 -5.58
CA ALA A 108 -10.40 -2.18 -5.97
C ALA A 108 -10.45 -1.95 -7.49
N ALA A 109 -10.49 -0.70 -7.92
CA ALA A 109 -10.31 -0.32 -9.32
C ALA A 109 -8.82 -0.12 -9.67
N ALA A 110 -7.99 0.12 -8.65
CA ALA A 110 -6.55 0.26 -8.77
C ALA A 110 -5.85 -0.09 -7.45
N VAL A 111 -4.54 -0.32 -7.50
CA VAL A 111 -3.70 -0.60 -6.33
C VAL A 111 -2.38 0.17 -6.36
N ILE A 112 -1.80 0.36 -5.18
CA ILE A 112 -0.38 0.67 -5.01
C ILE A 112 0.23 -0.51 -4.26
N LEU A 113 1.27 -1.11 -4.85
CA LEU A 113 2.06 -2.16 -4.23
C LEU A 113 3.08 -1.50 -3.30
N VAL A 114 3.38 -2.13 -2.17
CA VAL A 114 4.34 -1.59 -1.19
C VAL A 114 5.12 -2.73 -0.56
N HIS A 115 6.43 -2.59 -0.44
CA HIS A 115 7.20 -3.42 0.48
C HIS A 115 8.28 -2.60 1.20
N ASN A 116 8.84 -3.14 2.28
CA ASN A 116 9.98 -2.53 2.95
C ASN A 116 11.27 -3.28 2.70
N HIS A 117 12.38 -2.54 2.74
CA HIS A 117 13.73 -3.07 2.83
C HIS A 117 14.26 -2.90 4.27
N PRO A 118 14.46 -4.01 5.01
CA PRO A 118 15.04 -3.96 6.36
C PRO A 118 16.47 -3.40 6.40
N SER A 119 17.18 -3.43 5.27
CA SER A 119 18.53 -2.88 5.13
C SER A 119 18.60 -1.37 5.37
N GLY A 120 17.49 -0.65 5.21
CA GLY A 120 17.41 0.80 5.34
C GLY A 120 17.54 1.56 4.02
N ASP A 121 18.04 0.93 2.96
CA ASP A 121 18.15 1.49 1.61
C ASP A 121 16.87 1.21 0.79
N PRO A 122 16.16 2.24 0.28
CA PRO A 122 14.96 2.06 -0.52
C PRO A 122 15.24 1.75 -2.01
N GLU A 123 16.48 1.54 -2.43
CA GLU A 123 16.81 1.21 -3.81
C GLU A 123 16.24 -0.17 -4.22
N PRO A 124 15.35 -0.24 -5.23
CA PRO A 124 14.76 -1.50 -5.69
C PRO A 124 15.79 -2.42 -6.35
N SER A 125 15.68 -3.71 -6.04
CA SER A 125 16.44 -4.79 -6.69
C SER A 125 15.80 -5.20 -8.03
N GLU A 126 16.52 -5.97 -8.86
CA GLU A 126 15.96 -6.58 -10.08
C GLU A 126 14.71 -7.43 -9.77
N ARG A 127 14.71 -8.11 -8.63
CA ARG A 127 13.58 -8.94 -8.19
C ARG A 127 12.32 -8.10 -7.92
N ASP A 128 12.48 -6.86 -7.45
CA ASP A 128 11.35 -5.97 -7.21
C ASP A 128 10.71 -5.54 -8.52
N TYR A 129 11.53 -5.26 -9.54
CA TYR A 129 11.04 -4.98 -10.89
C TYR A 129 10.29 -6.19 -11.47
N ASP A 130 10.88 -7.39 -11.42
CA ASP A 130 10.23 -8.62 -11.89
C ASP A 130 8.89 -8.89 -11.19
N LEU A 131 8.86 -8.73 -9.87
CA LEU A 131 7.65 -8.89 -9.07
C LEU A 131 6.59 -7.85 -9.45
N THR A 132 6.99 -6.60 -9.65
CA THR A 132 6.11 -5.51 -10.09
C THR A 132 5.41 -5.88 -11.39
N ASP A 133 6.20 -6.36 -12.35
CA ASP A 133 5.75 -6.73 -13.68
C ASP A 133 4.79 -7.92 -13.66
N GLU A 134 5.11 -8.96 -12.88
CA GLU A 134 4.24 -10.13 -12.70
C GLU A 134 2.88 -9.73 -12.11
N LEU A 135 2.89 -8.96 -11.01
CA LEU A 135 1.68 -8.52 -10.34
C LEU A 135 0.85 -7.56 -11.21
N SER A 136 1.51 -6.62 -11.89
CA SER A 136 0.87 -5.66 -12.79
C SER A 136 0.14 -6.38 -13.92
N ARG A 137 0.75 -7.38 -14.55
CA ARG A 137 0.10 -8.21 -15.57
C ARG A 137 -1.09 -8.99 -14.99
N ALA A 138 -0.93 -9.63 -13.83
CA ALA A 138 -1.99 -10.42 -13.22
C ALA A 138 -3.22 -9.58 -12.83
N LEU A 139 -3.01 -8.38 -12.28
CA LEU A 139 -4.08 -7.45 -11.92
C LEU A 139 -4.77 -6.86 -13.15
N ALA A 140 -4.02 -6.58 -14.22
CA ALA A 140 -4.56 -6.07 -15.47
C ALA A 140 -5.58 -7.03 -16.11
N LEU A 141 -5.37 -8.35 -15.99
CA LEU A 141 -6.29 -9.38 -16.51
C LEU A 141 -7.70 -9.29 -15.90
N VAL A 142 -7.84 -8.72 -14.70
CA VAL A 142 -9.14 -8.50 -14.03
C VAL A 142 -9.54 -7.02 -13.98
N GLY A 143 -8.91 -6.17 -14.81
CA GLY A 143 -9.25 -4.76 -14.95
C GLY A 143 -8.80 -3.87 -13.79
N ILE A 144 -7.86 -4.32 -12.96
CA ILE A 144 -7.32 -3.57 -11.82
C ILE A 144 -5.98 -2.96 -12.21
N ARG A 145 -5.85 -1.64 -12.09
CA ARG A 145 -4.63 -0.91 -12.46
C ARG A 145 -3.60 -0.94 -11.32
N THR A 146 -2.34 -1.22 -11.63
CA THR A 146 -1.22 -0.95 -10.71
C THR A 146 -0.74 0.47 -10.96
N LEU A 147 -0.97 1.39 -10.02
CA LEU A 147 -0.58 2.80 -10.18
C LEU A 147 0.88 3.04 -9.79
N ASP A 148 1.37 2.28 -8.82
CA ASP A 148 2.74 2.42 -8.33
C ASP A 148 3.19 1.16 -7.60
N HIS A 149 4.50 1.05 -7.42
CA HIS A 149 5.15 0.18 -6.46
C HIS A 149 6.13 1.02 -5.64
N VAL A 150 5.90 1.08 -4.33
CA VAL A 150 6.72 1.88 -3.41
C VAL A 150 7.60 0.98 -2.57
N VAL A 151 8.91 1.17 -2.66
CA VAL A 151 9.90 0.58 -1.74
C VAL A 151 10.06 1.53 -0.56
N VAL A 152 9.91 1.01 0.65
CA VAL A 152 9.96 1.78 1.90
C VAL A 152 11.17 1.35 2.71
N ALA A 153 11.96 2.32 3.17
CA ALA A 153 13.07 2.04 4.06
C ALA A 153 13.26 3.17 5.07
N THR A 154 14.20 3.00 6.01
CA THR A 154 14.50 4.02 7.02
C THR A 154 15.10 5.29 6.41
N GLU A 155 15.90 5.17 5.34
CA GLU A 155 16.50 6.33 4.65
C GLU A 155 15.52 7.08 3.75
N GLY A 156 14.40 6.45 3.34
CA GLY A 156 13.52 7.05 2.35
C GLY A 156 12.43 6.14 1.81
N CYS A 157 11.74 6.63 0.78
CA CYS A 157 10.88 5.82 -0.06
C CYS A 157 11.26 6.05 -1.52
N VAL A 158 11.11 5.01 -2.34
CA VAL A 158 11.27 5.06 -3.79
C VAL A 158 9.96 4.65 -4.44
N SER A 159 9.51 5.44 -5.42
CA SER A 159 8.37 5.12 -6.29
C SER A 159 8.88 4.68 -7.65
N LEU A 160 8.48 3.47 -8.08
CA LEU A 160 8.81 2.97 -9.41
C LEU A 160 8.05 3.75 -10.50
N ALA A 161 6.85 4.28 -10.21
CA ALA A 161 6.13 5.15 -11.12
C ALA A 161 6.84 6.51 -11.32
N GLU A 162 7.33 7.15 -10.25
CA GLU A 162 8.09 8.41 -10.36
C GLU A 162 9.42 8.22 -11.12
N ARG A 163 9.98 7.01 -11.08
CA ARG A 163 11.16 6.61 -11.88
C ARG A 163 10.82 6.26 -13.34
N GLY A 164 9.54 6.29 -13.72
CA GLY A 164 9.08 6.00 -15.07
C GLY A 164 8.99 4.52 -15.44
N TYR A 165 9.12 3.61 -14.46
CA TYR A 165 9.05 2.17 -14.69
C TYR A 165 7.59 1.71 -14.91
N LEU A 166 6.65 2.25 -14.13
CA LEU A 166 5.22 2.00 -14.31
C LEU A 166 4.59 3.11 -15.16
N GLN A 167 4.18 2.75 -16.38
CA GLN A 167 3.40 3.63 -17.26
C GLN A 167 1.89 3.43 -17.01
N PRO A 168 1.05 4.46 -17.17
CA PRO A 168 -0.39 4.31 -17.09
C PRO A 168 -0.85 3.30 -18.15
N GLN A 169 -1.46 2.20 -17.73
CA GLN A 169 -2.12 1.29 -18.65
C GLN A 169 -3.24 2.08 -19.35
N ALA A 170 -3.09 2.32 -20.65
CA ALA A 170 -4.07 3.01 -21.46
C ALA A 170 -5.44 2.34 -21.26
N ARG A 171 -6.50 3.14 -21.12
CA ARG A 171 -7.88 2.61 -21.08
C ARG A 171 -8.05 1.67 -22.26
N ALA A 172 -8.34 0.39 -22.00
CA ALA A 172 -8.84 -0.50 -23.03
C ALA A 172 -10.06 0.18 -23.66
N VAL A 173 -9.88 0.72 -24.86
CA VAL A 173 -10.99 1.24 -25.66
C VAL A 173 -11.83 0.00 -25.98
N SER A 174 -13.01 -0.08 -25.38
CA SER A 174 -14.02 -1.09 -25.70
C SER A 174 -14.24 -1.03 -27.21
N THR A 175 -13.64 -1.96 -27.95
CA THR A 175 -13.90 -2.11 -29.36
C THR A 175 -15.24 -2.82 -29.42
N SER A 176 -16.31 -2.04 -29.39
CA SER A 176 -17.65 -2.50 -29.73
C SER A 176 -17.57 -3.12 -31.13
N MET A 177 -17.61 -4.45 -31.21
CA MET A 177 -17.89 -5.14 -32.46
C MET A 177 -19.31 -4.78 -32.87
N ALA A 178 -19.41 -3.81 -33.78
CA ALA A 178 -20.61 -3.63 -34.58
C ALA A 178 -20.83 -4.92 -35.38
N VAL A 179 -21.76 -5.74 -34.89
CA VAL A 179 -22.40 -6.79 -35.68
C VAL A 179 -23.08 -6.08 -36.85
N ARG A 180 -22.45 -6.08 -38.02
CA ARG A 180 -23.14 -5.80 -39.27
C ARG A 180 -23.85 -7.07 -39.69
N LEU A 181 -25.16 -7.09 -39.49
CA LEU A 181 -26.07 -7.97 -40.20
C LEU A 181 -25.98 -7.63 -41.69
N SER A 182 -25.65 -8.63 -42.50
CA SER A 182 -26.01 -8.71 -43.93
C SER A 182 -26.45 -10.14 -44.20
#